data_AF-A0A935N319-F1
#
_entry.id   AF-A0A935N319-F1
#
_cell.length_a   1.000
_cell.length_b   1.000
_cell.length_c   1.000
_cell.angle_alpha   90.00
_cell.angle_beta   90.00
_cell.angle_gamma   90.00
#
_symmetry.space_group_name_H-M   'P 1'
#
loop_
_entity.id
_entity.type
_entity.pdbx_description
1 polymer ?
#
loop_
_entity_poly.entity_id
_entity_poly.type
_entity_poly.pdbx_seq_one_letter_code
_entity_poly.pdbx_strand_id
1 'polypeptide(L)'
;MTLLSDSTKNMFYLQDFRKENHEHQNKTNGLGIWLQSGENTTPHMKGMARMEEDKIFEGWRDKKIYECYKNSISNSKGKLKKETSYGLLHAMGVKDIERIACTCENFNRKYVIISDSDRVAIEKKRDFKGSGKWICYSDIENVEAVTSEDFLTIKFINDSIKKVLTKENIKTQIILNNNNGNNKLSFITSELEKDC
;
A
#
# COMPACT_ATOMS: atom_id res chain seq x y z
N MET A 1 -25.12 0.20 -15.44
CA MET A 1 -24.88 0.69 -14.07
C MET A 1 -24.15 -0.44 -13.35
N THR A 2 -22.82 -0.48 -13.46
CA THR A 2 -22.02 -1.63 -13.05
C THR A 2 -21.59 -1.43 -11.61
N LEU A 3 -22.11 -2.27 -10.72
CA LEU A 3 -21.78 -2.27 -9.29
C LEU A 3 -20.32 -2.71 -9.12
N LEU A 4 -19.43 -1.76 -8.83
CA LEU A 4 -18.09 -2.05 -8.32
C LEU A 4 -18.23 -2.73 -6.95
N SER A 5 -17.58 -3.88 -6.77
CA SER A 5 -17.57 -4.62 -5.51
C SER A 5 -17.06 -3.76 -4.36
N ASP A 6 -17.62 -3.94 -3.18
CA ASP A 6 -17.40 -3.06 -2.01
C ASP A 6 -15.94 -2.97 -1.55
N SER A 7 -15.11 -3.97 -1.85
CA SER A 7 -13.65 -3.91 -1.63
C SER A 7 -12.92 -2.81 -2.41
N THR A 8 -13.49 -2.38 -3.54
CA THR A 8 -12.93 -1.31 -4.36
C THR A 8 -13.28 0.07 -3.80
N LYS A 9 -14.40 0.21 -3.09
CA LYS A 9 -14.88 1.49 -2.57
C LYS A 9 -14.02 2.00 -1.40
N ASN A 10 -13.54 1.12 -0.53
CA ASN A 10 -12.77 1.52 0.66
C ASN A 10 -11.39 2.11 0.32
N MET A 11 -10.83 1.82 -0.86
CA MET A 11 -9.53 2.38 -1.27
C MET A 11 -9.63 3.69 -2.08
N PHE A 12 -10.83 4.09 -2.52
CA PHE A 12 -11.05 5.42 -3.14
C PHE A 12 -10.90 6.56 -2.11
N TYR A 13 -11.11 6.29 -0.82
CA TYR A 13 -11.04 7.29 0.26
C TYR A 13 -9.67 7.96 0.42
N LEU A 14 -8.57 7.27 0.07
CA LEU A 14 -7.21 7.85 0.17
C LEU A 14 -6.98 8.99 -0.85
N GLN A 15 -7.75 9.07 -1.94
CA GLN A 15 -7.65 10.17 -2.90
C GLN A 15 -8.46 11.41 -2.49
N ASP A 16 -9.58 11.23 -1.79
CA ASP A 16 -10.49 12.32 -1.43
C ASP A 16 -10.07 13.09 -0.16
N PHE A 17 -9.30 12.46 0.75
CA PHE A 17 -8.74 13.11 1.95
C PHE A 17 -7.78 14.29 1.66
N ARG A 18 -7.30 14.42 0.41
CA ARG A 18 -6.43 15.54 -0.02
C ARG A 18 -7.17 16.86 -0.25
N LYS A 19 -8.50 16.87 -0.41
CA LYS A 19 -9.23 18.11 -0.74
C LYS A 19 -9.48 19.02 0.47
N GLU A 20 -9.65 18.47 1.66
CA GLU A 20 -10.04 19.28 2.84
C GLU A 20 -8.86 19.98 3.52
N ASN A 21 -7.62 19.53 3.31
CA ASN A 21 -6.44 20.09 3.99
C ASN A 21 -5.74 21.23 3.22
N HIS A 22 -6.11 21.48 1.96
CA HIS A 22 -5.47 22.53 1.15
C HIS A 22 -6.05 23.94 1.36
N GLU A 23 -7.21 24.09 1.99
CA GLU A 23 -7.83 25.41 2.24
C GLU A 23 -7.31 26.13 3.49
N HIS A 24 -6.52 25.48 4.36
CA HIS A 24 -6.11 26.06 5.64
C HIS A 24 -4.68 26.61 5.72
N GLN A 25 -3.88 26.54 4.66
CA GLN A 25 -2.46 26.98 4.72
C GLN A 25 -2.11 28.28 3.98
N ASN A 26 -3.07 28.99 3.36
CA ASN A 26 -2.77 30.23 2.63
C ASN A 26 -3.26 31.50 3.35
N LYS A 27 -2.85 31.75 4.60
CA LYS A 27 -2.90 33.08 5.21
C LYS A 27 -1.82 33.29 6.26
N THR A 28 -0.59 33.63 5.84
CA THR A 28 0.32 34.50 6.61
C THR A 28 1.27 35.22 5.66
N ASN A 29 1.17 36.55 5.62
CA ASN A 29 2.07 37.49 4.97
C ASN A 29 3.41 37.61 5.74
N GLY A 30 4.51 37.96 5.07
CA GLY A 30 5.66 38.58 5.75
C GLY A 30 7.01 38.45 5.04
N LEU A 31 7.45 39.57 4.44
CA LEU A 31 8.80 39.99 4.02
C LEU A 31 10.01 39.06 4.25
N GLY A 32 10.88 38.96 3.23
CA GLY A 32 12.31 38.72 3.49
C GLY A 32 13.18 38.23 2.32
N ILE A 33 13.80 39.19 1.62
CA ILE A 33 15.17 39.15 1.06
C ILE A 33 15.44 38.26 -0.17
N TRP A 34 15.73 38.97 -1.28
CA TRP A 34 16.36 38.47 -2.49
C TRP A 34 17.82 38.07 -2.24
N LEU A 35 18.18 36.82 -2.55
CA LEU A 35 19.55 36.44 -2.88
C LEU A 35 19.51 35.55 -4.13
N GLN A 36 19.81 36.17 -5.27
CA GLN A 36 20.20 35.47 -6.48
C GLN A 36 21.60 34.91 -6.28
N SER A 37 21.73 33.61 -6.07
CA SER A 37 22.97 32.87 -6.34
C SER A 37 22.69 31.93 -7.51
N GLY A 38 23.32 32.22 -8.65
CA GLY A 38 23.18 31.45 -9.87
C GLY A 38 23.72 30.02 -9.69
N GLU A 39 22.89 29.04 -10.01
CA GLU A 39 23.32 27.66 -10.20
C GLU A 39 23.40 27.38 -11.70
N ASN A 40 24.63 27.35 -12.21
CA ASN A 40 24.98 26.64 -13.44
C ASN A 40 24.79 25.15 -13.18
N THR A 41 23.58 24.63 -13.36
CA THR A 41 23.36 23.19 -13.39
C THR A 41 23.94 22.63 -14.70
N THR A 42 24.98 21.80 -14.57
CA THR A 42 25.55 21.01 -15.66
C THR A 42 24.48 20.17 -16.38
N PRO A 43 24.59 19.92 -17.71
CA PRO A 43 23.48 19.41 -18.52
C PRO A 43 23.13 17.92 -18.33
N HIS A 44 23.82 17.19 -17.44
CA HIS A 44 23.81 15.72 -17.46
C HIS A 44 22.75 15.00 -16.62
N MET A 45 21.80 15.71 -15.98
CA MET A 45 20.70 15.06 -15.23
C MET A 45 19.29 15.53 -15.67
N LYS A 46 19.12 15.97 -16.93
CA LYS A 46 17.80 16.18 -17.52
C LYS A 46 17.18 14.84 -17.91
N GLY A 47 16.52 14.17 -16.96
CA GLY A 47 15.75 12.97 -17.29
C GLY A 47 15.16 12.17 -16.13
N MET A 48 15.60 12.36 -14.89
CA MET A 48 14.98 11.66 -13.77
C MET A 48 13.72 12.41 -13.35
N ALA A 49 12.55 11.86 -13.69
CA ALA A 49 11.28 12.31 -13.14
C ALA A 49 11.40 12.37 -11.62
N ARG A 50 11.27 13.58 -11.05
CA ARG A 50 11.29 13.77 -9.61
C ARG A 50 10.06 13.07 -9.05
N MET A 51 10.29 12.01 -8.28
CA MET A 51 9.19 11.34 -7.59
C MET A 51 8.57 12.29 -6.58
N GLU A 52 7.24 12.34 -6.54
CA GLU A 52 6.53 13.31 -5.69
C GLU A 52 6.62 12.93 -4.21
N GLU A 53 6.56 11.63 -3.92
CA GLU A 53 6.56 11.06 -2.57
C GLU A 53 6.92 9.55 -2.65
N ASP A 54 7.66 9.05 -1.67
CA ASP A 54 7.93 7.62 -1.53
C ASP A 54 6.92 6.95 -0.60
N LYS A 55 6.54 5.72 -0.92
CA LYS A 55 5.70 4.88 -0.06
C LYS A 55 6.57 3.80 0.55
N ILE A 56 6.66 3.79 1.88
CA ILE A 56 7.38 2.78 2.66
C ILE A 56 6.35 1.79 3.18
N PHE A 57 6.42 0.55 2.73
CA PHE A 57 5.60 -0.54 3.24
C PHE A 57 6.32 -1.29 4.36
N GLU A 58 5.58 -1.85 5.31
CA GLU A 58 6.15 -2.67 6.38
C GLU A 58 6.90 -3.91 5.84
N GLY A 59 6.32 -4.61 4.87
CA GLY A 59 6.91 -5.81 4.30
C GLY A 59 6.98 -5.79 2.77
N TRP A 60 7.76 -6.74 2.23
CA TRP A 60 7.86 -6.96 0.78
C TRP A 60 6.50 -7.32 0.16
N ARG A 61 5.70 -8.11 0.89
CA ARG A 61 4.39 -8.57 0.45
C ARG A 61 3.41 -7.41 0.24
N ASP A 62 3.34 -6.46 1.17
CA ASP A 62 2.41 -5.32 1.09
C ASP A 62 2.76 -4.43 -0.10
N LYS A 63 4.05 -4.17 -0.31
CA LYS A 63 4.54 -3.48 -1.50
C LYS A 63 4.10 -4.19 -2.79
N LYS A 64 4.21 -5.52 -2.84
CA LYS A 64 3.81 -6.31 -4.02
C LYS A 64 2.31 -6.27 -4.28
N ILE A 65 1.49 -6.34 -3.22
CA ILE A 65 0.03 -6.18 -3.33
C ILE A 65 -0.29 -4.81 -3.91
N TYR A 66 0.36 -3.75 -3.42
CA TYR A 66 0.18 -2.41 -3.94
C TYR A 66 0.60 -2.26 -5.41
N GLU A 67 1.73 -2.85 -5.81
CA GLU A 67 2.18 -2.90 -7.21
C GLU A 67 1.15 -3.61 -8.11
N CYS A 68 0.62 -4.75 -7.67
CA CYS A 68 -0.43 -5.49 -8.38
C CYS A 68 -1.71 -4.65 -8.52
N TYR A 69 -2.13 -3.97 -7.45
CA TYR A 69 -3.25 -3.04 -7.51
C TYR A 69 -3.01 -1.94 -8.53
N LYS A 70 -1.86 -1.26 -8.46
CA LYS A 70 -1.49 -0.20 -9.40
C LYS A 70 -1.59 -0.67 -10.86
N ASN A 71 -1.02 -1.83 -11.15
CA ASN A 71 -1.06 -2.43 -12.49
C ASN A 71 -2.48 -2.81 -12.93
N SER A 72 -3.35 -3.21 -12.00
CA SER A 72 -4.75 -3.52 -12.31
C SER A 72 -5.53 -2.27 -12.73
N ILE A 73 -5.27 -1.12 -12.11
CA ILE A 73 -5.93 0.14 -12.48
C ILE A 73 -5.36 0.66 -13.80
N SER A 74 -4.04 0.62 -13.99
CA SER A 74 -3.41 1.11 -15.23
C SER A 74 -3.91 0.36 -16.48
N ASN A 75 -4.26 -0.92 -16.33
CA ASN A 75 -4.81 -1.75 -17.39
C ASN A 75 -6.32 -1.54 -17.61
N SER A 76 -7.02 -0.92 -16.67
CA SER A 76 -8.41 -0.53 -16.84
C SER A 76 -8.47 0.78 -17.64
N LYS A 77 -9.08 0.74 -18.84
CA LYS A 77 -9.00 1.74 -19.93
C LYS A 77 -9.52 3.17 -19.63
N GLY A 78 -9.71 3.56 -18.37
CA GLY A 78 -10.05 4.93 -17.99
C GLY A 78 -8.77 5.75 -17.82
N LYS A 79 -8.65 6.87 -18.55
CA LYS A 79 -7.54 7.84 -18.46
C LYS A 79 -7.15 8.12 -17.00
N LEU A 80 -6.16 7.40 -16.48
CA LEU A 80 -5.51 7.80 -15.24
C LEU A 80 -4.80 9.11 -15.52
N LYS A 81 -5.21 10.16 -14.81
CA LYS A 81 -4.45 11.41 -14.69
C LYS A 81 -3.00 11.02 -14.46
N LYS A 82 -2.12 11.50 -15.35
CA LYS A 82 -0.65 11.50 -15.30
C LYS A 82 -0.17 10.85 -13.99
N GLU A 83 0.11 9.55 -14.04
CA GLU A 83 0.53 8.82 -12.84
C GLU A 83 1.71 9.57 -12.25
N THR A 84 1.51 10.15 -11.07
CA THR A 84 2.61 10.72 -10.34
C THR A 84 3.53 9.58 -9.96
N SER A 85 4.79 9.71 -10.35
CA SER A 85 5.80 8.69 -10.06
C SER A 85 6.05 8.72 -8.56
N TYR A 86 5.61 7.68 -7.86
CA TYR A 86 5.94 7.43 -6.46
C TYR A 86 7.09 6.42 -6.40
N GLY A 87 8.01 6.58 -5.45
CA GLY A 87 8.95 5.53 -5.11
C GLY A 87 8.26 4.48 -4.24
N LEU A 88 8.59 3.21 -4.43
CA LEU A 88 8.04 2.11 -3.63
C LEU A 88 9.18 1.44 -2.88
N LEU A 89 9.13 1.54 -1.55
CA LEU A 89 10.11 1.01 -0.61
C LEU A 89 9.42 -0.02 0.29
N HIS A 90 10.20 -0.87 0.93
CA HIS A 90 9.70 -1.83 1.91
C HIS A 90 10.73 -2.03 3.01
N ALA A 91 10.25 -2.17 4.23
CA ALA A 91 11.03 -2.56 5.39
C ALA A 91 11.11 -4.08 5.53
N MET A 92 11.94 -4.52 6.46
CA MET A 92 12.00 -5.91 6.93
C MET A 92 11.16 -6.07 8.20
N GLY A 93 9.93 -5.50 8.20
CA GLY A 93 9.03 -5.42 9.35
C GLY A 93 9.07 -4.07 10.06
N VAL A 94 8.09 -3.85 10.95
CA VAL A 94 7.86 -2.56 11.62
C VAL A 94 9.10 -1.93 12.27
N LYS A 95 9.98 -2.75 12.87
CA LYS A 95 11.18 -2.26 13.57
C LYS A 95 12.21 -1.63 12.63
N ASP A 96 12.16 -1.96 11.34
CA ASP A 96 13.12 -1.51 10.32
C ASP A 96 12.65 -0.25 9.56
N ILE A 97 11.39 0.17 9.76
CA ILE A 97 10.80 1.35 9.11
C ILE A 97 11.61 2.62 9.39
N GLU A 98 12.04 2.82 10.64
CA GLU A 98 12.81 4.01 11.05
C GLU A 98 14.11 4.17 10.26
N ARG A 99 14.80 3.06 9.95
CA ARG A 99 16.03 3.07 9.15
C ARG A 99 15.78 3.56 7.73
N ILE A 100 14.68 3.13 7.12
CA ILE A 100 14.30 3.55 5.76
C ILE A 100 13.84 5.00 5.76
N ALA A 101 13.03 5.39 6.75
CA ALA A 101 12.58 6.77 6.93
C ALA A 101 13.79 7.73 7.05
N CYS A 102 14.76 7.41 7.90
CA CYS A 102 16.01 8.18 8.03
C CYS A 102 16.76 8.30 6.69
N THR A 103 16.76 7.25 5.88
CA THR A 103 17.35 7.30 4.53
C THR A 103 16.62 8.30 3.65
N CYS A 104 15.27 8.27 3.61
CA CYS A 104 14.48 9.24 2.87
C CYS A 104 14.75 10.69 3.32
N GLU A 105 14.89 10.92 4.62
CA GLU A 105 15.20 12.24 5.19
C GLU A 105 16.57 12.76 4.79
N ASN A 106 17.60 11.91 4.88
CA ASN A 106 18.96 12.26 4.48
C ASN A 106 19.03 12.67 2.99
N PHE A 107 18.12 12.16 2.16
CA PHE A 107 18.02 12.54 0.75
C PHE A 107 16.93 13.60 0.47
N ASN A 108 16.37 14.25 1.50
CA ASN A 108 15.30 15.24 1.39
C ASN A 108 14.10 14.75 0.55
N ARG A 109 13.77 13.45 0.68
CA ARG A 109 12.64 12.82 -0.01
C ARG A 109 11.41 12.88 0.88
N LYS A 110 10.26 13.30 0.32
CA LYS A 110 8.96 13.17 0.99
C LYS A 110 8.57 11.70 1.03
N TYR A 111 8.01 11.23 2.13
CA TYR A 111 7.58 9.84 2.25
C TYR A 111 6.36 9.67 3.14
N VAL A 112 5.64 8.59 2.89
CA VAL A 112 4.54 8.07 3.71
C VAL A 112 4.81 6.60 4.04
N ILE A 113 4.56 6.23 5.29
CA ILE A 113 4.67 4.86 5.79
C ILE A 113 3.27 4.24 5.82
N ILE A 114 3.17 3.00 5.34
CA ILE A 114 1.96 2.17 5.38
C ILE A 114 2.33 0.86 6.07
N SER A 115 1.67 0.55 7.19
CA SER A 115 1.95 -0.66 7.98
C SER A 115 0.68 -1.37 8.41
N ASP A 116 0.87 -2.56 8.97
CA ASP A 116 -0.18 -3.29 9.68
C ASP A 116 -0.68 -2.48 10.89
N SER A 117 -1.78 -2.93 11.48
CA SER A 117 -2.38 -2.38 12.70
C SER A 117 -2.24 -3.31 13.90
N ASP A 118 -1.21 -4.16 13.89
CA ASP A 118 -0.87 -4.92 15.07
C ASP A 118 -0.39 -4.01 16.21
N ARG A 119 -0.34 -4.55 17.43
CA ARG A 119 0.05 -3.78 18.61
C ARG A 119 1.44 -3.15 18.47
N VAL A 120 2.38 -3.86 17.83
CA VAL A 120 3.78 -3.41 17.70
C VAL A 120 3.87 -2.27 16.70
N ALA A 121 3.13 -2.34 15.59
CA ALA A 121 3.01 -1.28 14.60
C ALA A 121 2.44 0.01 15.18
N ILE A 122 1.36 -0.11 15.97
CA ILE A 122 0.74 1.04 16.63
C ILE A 122 1.70 1.68 17.65
N GLU A 123 2.38 0.86 18.48
CA GLU A 123 3.38 1.34 19.44
C GLU A 123 4.53 2.06 18.73
N LYS A 124 5.07 1.47 17.66
CA LYS A 124 6.16 2.06 16.88
C LYS A 124 5.76 3.34 16.17
N LYS A 125 4.55 3.40 15.61
CA LYS A 125 3.99 4.61 15.02
C LYS A 125 3.91 5.76 16.04
N ARG A 126 3.46 5.47 17.27
CA ARG A 126 3.37 6.49 18.33
C ARG A 126 4.75 7.05 18.71
N ASP A 127 5.75 6.18 18.73
CA ASP A 127 7.11 6.55 19.14
C ASP A 127 7.94 7.17 18.01
N PHE A 128 7.48 7.04 16.75
CA PHE A 128 8.13 7.56 15.56
C PHE A 128 8.38 9.08 15.62
N LYS A 129 9.59 9.50 15.20
CA LYS A 129 10.03 10.91 15.19
C LYS A 129 10.43 11.43 13.80
N GLY A 130 10.19 10.64 12.75
CA GLY A 130 10.46 11.10 11.39
C GLY A 130 9.44 12.12 10.89
N SER A 131 9.84 12.83 9.85
CA SER A 131 9.09 13.86 9.13
C SER A 131 7.97 13.32 8.23
N GLY A 132 7.99 12.04 7.89
CA GLY A 132 6.96 11.40 7.07
C GLY A 132 5.69 11.07 7.86
N LYS A 133 4.56 10.94 7.16
CA LYS A 133 3.31 10.48 7.78
C LYS A 133 3.33 8.97 7.92
N TRP A 134 3.00 8.44 9.09
CA TRP A 134 2.81 7.00 9.30
C TRP A 134 1.33 6.67 9.42
N ILE A 135 0.85 5.79 8.53
CA ILE A 135 -0.53 5.32 8.44
C ILE A 135 -0.55 3.81 8.70
N CYS A 136 -1.30 3.38 9.70
CA CYS A 136 -1.71 2.00 9.92
C CYS A 136 -3.08 1.78 9.25
N TYR A 137 -3.44 0.53 8.94
CA TYR A 137 -4.77 0.23 8.37
C TYR A 137 -5.96 0.73 9.21
N SER A 138 -5.82 0.73 10.54
CA SER A 138 -6.79 1.25 11.50
C SER A 138 -7.00 2.77 11.44
N ASP A 139 -6.10 3.51 10.78
CA ASP A 139 -6.31 4.94 10.50
C ASP A 139 -7.22 5.18 9.28
N ILE A 140 -7.49 4.13 8.50
CA ILE A 140 -8.30 4.21 7.29
C ILE A 140 -9.75 4.00 7.69
N GLU A 141 -10.59 4.98 7.40
CA GLU A 141 -12.02 4.91 7.69
C GLU A 141 -12.66 3.68 7.01
N ASN A 142 -13.55 3.00 7.72
CA ASN A 142 -14.24 1.79 7.23
C ASN A 142 -13.31 0.61 6.88
N VAL A 143 -12.11 0.55 7.48
CA VAL A 143 -11.19 -0.58 7.38
C VAL A 143 -10.98 -1.21 8.75
N GLU A 144 -11.36 -2.48 8.88
CA GLU A 144 -11.15 -3.30 10.09
C GLU A 144 -9.94 -4.25 9.97
N ALA A 145 -9.12 -4.09 8.92
CA ALA A 145 -7.97 -4.94 8.66
C ALA A 145 -6.83 -4.70 9.66
N VAL A 146 -6.25 -5.79 10.16
CA VAL A 146 -5.04 -5.77 10.99
C VAL A 146 -3.82 -6.00 10.12
N THR A 147 -3.85 -7.00 9.25
CA THR A 147 -2.76 -7.31 8.31
C THR A 147 -3.22 -7.23 6.86
N SER A 148 -2.29 -7.23 5.93
CA SER A 148 -2.62 -7.20 4.50
C SER A 148 -3.42 -8.42 4.03
N GLU A 149 -3.30 -9.55 4.72
CA GLU A 149 -4.08 -10.77 4.45
C GLU A 149 -5.59 -10.60 4.73
N ASP A 150 -5.98 -9.70 5.63
CA ASP A 150 -7.40 -9.48 5.96
C ASP A 150 -8.19 -8.90 4.78
N PHE A 151 -7.50 -8.30 3.80
CA PHE A 151 -8.12 -7.84 2.54
C PHE A 151 -8.42 -8.99 1.56
N LEU A 152 -7.95 -10.22 1.81
CA LEU A 152 -8.16 -11.36 0.93
C LEU A 152 -9.55 -11.98 1.16
N THR A 153 -10.45 -11.74 0.21
CA THR A 153 -11.80 -12.33 0.23
C THR A 153 -11.76 -13.85 0.03
N ILE A 154 -12.69 -14.58 0.67
CA ILE A 154 -12.82 -16.04 0.46
C ILE A 154 -13.04 -16.39 -1.01
N LYS A 155 -13.81 -15.57 -1.74
CA LYS A 155 -14.01 -15.74 -3.18
C LYS A 155 -12.68 -15.76 -3.93
N PHE A 156 -11.81 -14.79 -3.66
CA PHE A 156 -10.49 -14.73 -4.29
C PHE A 156 -9.62 -15.95 -3.97
N ILE A 157 -9.67 -16.42 -2.72
CA ILE A 157 -8.93 -17.61 -2.30
C ILE A 157 -9.46 -18.86 -3.03
N ASN A 158 -10.78 -19.06 -3.09
CA ASN A 158 -11.41 -20.16 -3.83
C ASN A 158 -11.08 -20.12 -5.32
N ASP A 159 -11.12 -18.94 -5.95
CA ASP A 159 -10.75 -18.77 -7.36
C ASP A 159 -9.29 -19.14 -7.59
N SER A 160 -8.41 -18.80 -6.64
CA SER A 160 -6.98 -19.15 -6.69
C SER A 160 -6.74 -20.65 -6.51
N ILE A 161 -7.42 -21.28 -5.54
CA ILE A 161 -7.38 -22.74 -5.33
C ILE A 161 -7.83 -23.46 -6.60
N LYS A 162 -8.99 -23.09 -7.15
CA LYS A 162 -9.53 -23.71 -8.38
C LYS A 162 -8.55 -23.60 -9.55
N LYS A 163 -7.90 -22.44 -9.72
CA LYS A 163 -6.88 -22.25 -10.77
C LYS A 163 -5.71 -23.20 -10.61
N VAL A 164 -5.19 -23.36 -9.39
CA VAL A 164 -4.06 -24.28 -9.11
C VAL A 164 -4.48 -25.73 -9.32
N LEU A 165 -5.63 -26.16 -8.78
CA LEU A 165 -6.12 -27.54 -8.96
C LEU A 165 -6.30 -27.88 -10.43
N THR A 166 -6.85 -26.97 -11.22
CA THR A 166 -6.99 -27.14 -12.68
C THR A 166 -5.63 -27.23 -13.37
N LYS A 167 -4.68 -26.38 -12.99
CA LYS A 167 -3.31 -26.36 -13.55
C LYS A 167 -2.56 -27.67 -13.29
N GLU A 168 -2.70 -28.22 -12.09
CA GLU A 168 -2.05 -29.47 -11.67
C GLU A 168 -2.89 -30.72 -11.99
N ASN A 169 -4.01 -30.57 -12.71
CA ASN A 169 -4.92 -31.64 -13.10
C ASN A 169 -5.45 -32.47 -11.91
N ILE A 170 -5.65 -31.82 -10.76
CA ILE A 170 -6.22 -32.40 -9.55
C ILE A 170 -7.75 -32.28 -9.63
N LYS A 171 -8.47 -33.41 -9.43
CA LYS A 171 -9.94 -33.48 -9.57
C LYS A 171 -10.71 -33.04 -8.32
N THR A 172 -10.04 -32.94 -7.18
CA THR A 172 -10.62 -32.52 -5.90
C THR A 172 -11.35 -31.18 -6.05
N GLN A 173 -12.48 -31.03 -5.38
CA GLN A 173 -13.14 -29.74 -5.23
C GLN A 173 -12.94 -29.22 -3.81
N ILE A 174 -12.14 -28.17 -3.68
CA ILE A 174 -11.87 -27.52 -2.40
C ILE A 174 -12.56 -26.16 -2.42
N ILE A 175 -13.52 -25.97 -1.50
CA ILE A 175 -14.28 -24.73 -1.35
C ILE A 175 -14.18 -24.29 0.10
N LEU A 176 -13.54 -23.13 0.33
CA LEU A 176 -13.56 -22.45 1.59
C LEU A 176 -14.85 -21.63 1.74
N ASN A 177 -15.33 -21.55 2.96
CA ASN A 177 -16.43 -20.74 3.45
C ASN A 177 -16.00 -20.04 4.75
N ASN A 178 -16.83 -19.09 5.23
CA ASN A 178 -16.51 -18.29 6.43
C ASN A 178 -16.40 -19.15 7.71
N ASN A 179 -16.86 -20.41 7.67
CA ASN A 179 -16.89 -21.31 8.82
C ASN A 179 -15.72 -22.30 8.86
N ASN A 180 -14.81 -22.31 7.86
CA ASN A 180 -13.64 -23.22 7.82
C ASN A 180 -12.57 -22.92 8.91
N GLY A 181 -12.90 -22.12 9.93
CA GLY A 181 -12.05 -21.82 11.07
C GLY A 181 -10.84 -20.93 10.76
N ASN A 182 -10.04 -20.64 11.78
CA ASN A 182 -8.85 -19.81 11.68
C ASN A 182 -7.71 -20.45 10.86
N ASN A 183 -7.79 -21.76 10.56
CA ASN A 183 -6.75 -22.50 9.86
C ASN A 183 -7.23 -23.04 8.51
N LYS A 184 -7.39 -22.13 7.54
CA LYS A 184 -7.75 -22.45 6.16
C LYS A 184 -6.78 -23.46 5.52
N LEU A 185 -5.50 -23.40 5.90
CA LEU A 185 -4.47 -24.30 5.37
C LEU A 185 -4.70 -25.74 5.80
N SER A 186 -4.98 -26.00 7.09
CA SER A 186 -5.24 -27.37 7.55
C SER A 186 -6.45 -27.99 6.86
N PHE A 187 -7.49 -27.19 6.60
CA PHE A 187 -8.65 -27.67 5.83
C PHE A 187 -8.23 -28.08 4.40
N ILE A 188 -7.51 -27.20 3.68
CA ILE A 188 -7.04 -27.51 2.32
C ILE A 188 -6.19 -28.78 2.30
N THR A 189 -5.25 -28.93 3.24
CA THR A 189 -4.40 -30.12 3.35
C THR A 189 -5.24 -31.37 3.54
N SER A 190 -6.21 -31.34 4.47
CA SER A 190 -7.07 -32.51 4.73
C SER A 190 -7.93 -32.92 3.54
N GLU A 191 -8.36 -31.98 2.69
CA GLU A 191 -9.10 -32.32 1.47
C GLU A 191 -8.20 -32.90 0.38
N LEU A 192 -6.96 -32.43 0.26
CA LEU A 192 -5.98 -32.97 -0.69
C LEU A 192 -5.54 -34.39 -0.31
N GLU A 193 -5.43 -34.69 0.98
CA GLU A 193 -5.05 -36.01 1.48
C GLU A 193 -6.11 -37.09 1.20
N LYS A 194 -7.38 -36.73 1.02
CA LYS A 194 -8.45 -37.69 0.69
C LYS A 194 -8.35 -38.26 -0.72
N ASP A 195 -7.66 -37.54 -1.61
CA ASP A 195 -7.50 -37.89 -3.02
C ASP A 195 -6.14 -38.57 -3.32
N CYS A 196 -5.30 -38.77 -2.29
CA CYS A 196 -4.05 -39.53 -2.35
C CYS A 196 -4.24 -40.96 -1.84
#